data_AF-A0A7C4WLS8-F1
#
_entry.id   AF-A0A7C4WLS8-F1
#
_cell.length_a   1.000
_cell.length_b   1.000
_cell.length_c   1.000
_cell.angle_alpha   90.00
_cell.angle_beta   90.00
_cell.angle_gamma   90.00
#
_symmetry.space_group_name_H-M   'P 1'
#
loop_
_entity.id
_entity.type
_entity.pdbx_description
1 polymer ?
#
loop_
_entity_poly.entity_id
_entity_poly.type
_entity_poly.pdbx_seq_one_letter_code
_entity_poly.pdbx_strand_id
1 'polypeptide(L)'
;MENHFLSARASFQEARVVLLGCPFDGTASFRPGARFGPSAIRRASWGIETYSPYLDRDLEGIKIHDLGDLELPHGEKPLALRLIRR
;
A
#
# COMPACT_ATOMS: atom_id res chain seq x y z
N MET A 1 6.50 -4.04 14.75
CA MET A 1 5.17 -4.20 14.12
C MET A 1 5.43 -4.43 12.64
N GLU A 2 4.90 -5.52 12.10
CA GLU A 2 5.07 -5.86 10.69
C GLU A 2 4.47 -4.74 9.81
N ASN A 3 5.25 -4.24 8.85
CA ASN A 3 4.86 -3.14 7.96
C ASN A 3 4.35 -3.67 6.61
N HIS A 4 3.71 -4.84 6.61
CA HIS A 4 3.18 -5.49 5.42
C HIS A 4 1.68 -5.70 5.56
N PHE A 5 0.99 -5.62 4.42
CA PHE A 5 -0.40 -6.00 4.27
C PHE A 5 -0.58 -7.51 4.50
N LEU A 6 -1.72 -7.90 5.09
CA LEU A 6 -2.07 -9.29 5.36
C LEU A 6 -1.87 -10.18 4.12
N SER A 7 -1.21 -11.34 4.30
CA SER A 7 -0.91 -12.33 3.26
C SER A 7 0.00 -11.86 2.11
N ALA A 8 0.46 -10.60 2.09
CA ALA A 8 1.33 -10.07 1.04
C ALA A 8 2.83 -10.34 1.30
N ARG A 9 3.17 -11.64 1.45
CA ARG A 9 4.51 -12.12 1.86
C ARG A 9 5.34 -12.76 0.75
N ALA A 10 4.84 -12.77 -0.50
CA ALA A 10 5.62 -13.32 -1.61
C ALA A 10 6.91 -12.50 -1.83
N SER A 11 7.94 -13.13 -2.39
CA SER A 11 9.11 -12.39 -2.88
C SER A 11 8.72 -11.53 -4.09
N PHE A 12 9.44 -10.43 -4.32
CA PHE A 12 9.17 -9.53 -5.44
C PHE A 12 9.21 -10.26 -6.79
N GLN A 13 10.14 -11.21 -6.95
CA GLN A 13 10.33 -11.96 -8.19
C GLN A 13 9.20 -12.95 -8.49
N GLU A 14 8.55 -13.48 -7.47
CA GLU A 14 7.48 -14.46 -7.63
C GLU A 14 6.08 -13.84 -7.58
N ALA A 15 5.99 -12.57 -7.20
CA ALA A 15 4.75 -11.85 -7.04
C ALA A 15 4.02 -11.68 -8.38
N ARG A 16 2.73 -11.99 -8.38
CA ARG A 16 1.81 -11.65 -9.48
C ARG A 16 1.21 -10.26 -9.30
N VAL A 17 1.18 -9.77 -8.06
CA VAL A 17 0.67 -8.46 -7.68
C VAL A 17 1.65 -7.82 -6.72
N VAL A 18 1.99 -6.56 -6.95
CA VAL A 18 2.82 -5.76 -6.06
C VAL A 18 1.97 -4.65 -5.45
N LEU A 19 1.95 -4.58 -4.12
CA LEU A 19 1.35 -3.47 -3.39
C LEU A 19 2.41 -2.41 -3.13
N LEU A 20 2.10 -1.17 -3.47
CA LEU A 20 2.96 -0.01 -3.26
C LEU A 20 2.13 1.11 -2.64
N GLY A 21 2.58 1.63 -1.52
CA GLY A 21 1.96 2.79 -0.89
C GLY A 21 2.60 4.09 -1.40
N CYS A 22 1.76 5.07 -1.72
CA CYS A 22 2.20 6.41 -2.12
C CYS A 22 1.71 7.43 -1.07
N PRO A 23 2.46 7.65 0.03
CA PRO A 23 2.04 8.52 1.12
C PRO A 23 2.12 10.00 0.73
N PHE A 24 1.19 10.48 -0.10
CA PHE A 24 1.17 11.84 -0.62
C PHE A 24 -0.19 12.52 -0.44
N ASP A 25 -0.17 13.74 0.08
CA ASP A 25 -1.34 14.62 0.15
C ASP A 25 -0.98 16.10 -0.13
N GLY A 26 0.15 16.35 -0.82
CA GLY A 26 0.70 17.69 -1.00
C GLY A 26 -0.16 18.66 -1.83
N THR A 27 -1.21 18.15 -2.49
CA THR A 27 -2.21 18.96 -3.22
C THR A 27 -3.48 19.20 -2.41
N ALA A 28 -3.66 18.55 -1.25
CA ALA A 28 -4.78 18.79 -0.37
C ALA A 28 -4.66 20.19 0.25
N SER A 29 -5.69 21.02 0.04
CA SER A 29 -5.70 22.42 0.52
C SER A 29 -6.40 22.59 1.86
N PHE A 30 -7.48 21.84 2.10
CA PHE A 30 -8.33 22.01 3.29
C PHE A 30 -8.10 20.92 4.36
N ARG A 31 -8.04 19.64 3.94
CA ARG A 31 -7.92 18.50 4.85
C ARG A 31 -6.75 17.60 4.43
N PRO A 32 -5.52 17.88 4.90
CA PRO A 32 -4.40 16.95 4.74
C PRO A 32 -4.59 15.72 5.64
N GLY A 33 -3.83 14.67 5.38
CA GLY A 33 -3.84 13.42 6.16
C GLY A 33 -3.83 12.15 5.31
N ALA A 34 -4.12 12.24 4.00
CA ALA A 34 -4.14 11.05 3.13
C ALA A 34 -2.77 10.36 3.04
N ARG A 35 -1.67 11.08 3.32
CA ARG A 35 -0.33 10.48 3.42
C ARG A 35 -0.22 9.37 4.48
N PHE A 36 -1.09 9.38 5.50
CA PHE A 36 -1.10 8.35 6.55
C PHE A 36 -1.94 7.12 6.17
N GLY A 37 -2.66 7.18 5.04
CA GLY A 37 -3.55 6.13 4.55
C GLY A 37 -2.85 4.78 4.36
N PRO A 38 -1.75 4.69 3.59
CA PRO A 38 -1.08 3.41 3.34
C PRO A 38 -0.70 2.66 4.62
N SER A 39 -0.05 3.33 5.57
CA SER A 39 0.31 2.74 6.86
C SER A 39 -0.92 2.33 7.68
N ALA A 40 -1.99 3.15 7.68
CA ALA A 40 -3.23 2.82 8.37
C ALA A 40 -3.94 1.59 7.77
N ILE A 41 -3.98 1.48 6.44
CA ILE A 41 -4.54 0.34 5.72
C ILE A 41 -3.77 -0.95 6.07
N ARG A 42 -2.44 -0.91 6.06
CA ARG A 42 -1.63 -2.09 6.44
C ARG A 42 -1.90 -2.54 7.86
N ARG A 43 -1.95 -1.62 8.83
CA ARG A 43 -2.30 -1.97 10.21
C ARG A 43 -3.70 -2.56 10.32
N ALA A 44 -4.68 -1.96 9.65
CA ALA A 44 -6.06 -2.45 9.67
C ALA A 44 -6.22 -3.82 8.99
N SER A 45 -5.39 -4.13 7.99
CA SER A 45 -5.46 -5.40 7.24
C SER A 45 -5.27 -6.62 8.12
N TRP A 46 -4.57 -6.50 9.26
CA TRP A 46 -4.41 -7.61 10.21
C TRP A 46 -5.68 -7.97 10.98
N GLY A 47 -6.71 -7.10 10.95
CA GLY A 47 -7.99 -7.33 11.61
C GLY A 47 -9.09 -7.88 10.69
N ILE A 48 -8.75 -8.32 9.48
CA ILE A 48 -9.70 -8.91 8.52
C ILE A 48 -9.28 -10.32 8.13
N GLU A 49 -10.24 -11.09 7.61
CA GLU A 49 -9.99 -12.43 7.07
C GLU A 49 -9.40 -12.38 5.65
N THR A 50 -8.62 -13.41 5.30
CA THR A 50 -8.03 -13.56 3.96
C THR A 50 -9.03 -14.05 2.92
N TYR A 51 -10.04 -14.81 3.35
CA TYR A 51 -11.10 -15.35 2.50
C TYR A 51 -12.24 -14.34 2.30
N SER A 52 -12.67 -14.19 1.04
CA SER A 52 -13.82 -13.38 0.64
C SER A 52 -14.99 -14.29 0.24
N PRO A 53 -16.08 -14.35 1.02
CA PRO A 53 -17.27 -15.15 0.68
C PRO A 53 -17.96 -14.68 -0.61
N TYR A 54 -17.92 -13.38 -0.91
CA TYR A 54 -18.55 -12.81 -2.10
C TYR A 54 -17.84 -13.20 -3.40
N LEU A 55 -16.53 -13.41 -3.34
CA LEU A 55 -15.71 -13.80 -4.49
C LEU A 55 -15.42 -15.30 -4.52
N ASP A 56 -15.72 -16.02 -3.44
CA ASP A 56 -15.31 -17.40 -3.18
C ASP A 56 -13.81 -17.61 -3.44
N ARG A 57 -12.98 -16.73 -2.85
CA ARG A 57 -11.52 -16.75 -3.03
C ARG A 57 -10.77 -16.33 -1.78
N ASP A 58 -9.55 -16.83 -1.68
CA ASP A 58 -8.62 -16.54 -0.59
C ASP A 58 -7.37 -15.79 -1.11
N LEU A 59 -6.95 -14.76 -0.37
CA LEU A 59 -5.71 -14.04 -0.62
C LEU A 59 -4.47 -14.93 -0.46
N GLU A 60 -4.51 -15.98 0.37
CA GLU A 60 -3.40 -16.93 0.53
C GLU A 60 -3.05 -17.68 -0.75
N GLY A 61 -4.02 -17.83 -1.68
CA GLY A 61 -3.81 -18.45 -2.98
C GLY A 61 -3.13 -17.54 -4.03
N ILE A 62 -2.87 -16.27 -3.68
CA ILE A 62 -2.31 -15.28 -4.60
C ILE A 62 -0.91 -14.88 -4.12
N LYS A 63 0.07 -14.93 -5.02
CA LYS A 63 1.42 -14.40 -4.74
C LYS A 63 1.40 -12.88 -4.79
N ILE A 64 1.23 -12.24 -3.63
CA ILE A 64 1.24 -10.78 -3.46
C ILE A 64 2.51 -10.38 -2.71
N HIS A 65 3.21 -9.35 -3.20
CA HIS A 65 4.35 -8.74 -2.50
C HIS A 65 4.00 -7.32 -2.06
N ASP A 66 4.15 -7.01 -0.78
CA ASP A 66 4.07 -5.64 -0.29
C ASP A 66 5.45 -4.98 -0.28
N LEU A 67 5.66 -4.06 -1.22
CA LEU A 67 6.90 -3.32 -1.41
C LEU A 67 7.08 -2.18 -0.39
N GLY A 68 6.07 -1.91 0.43
CA GLY A 68 6.07 -0.83 1.40
C GLY A 68 5.66 0.52 0.80
N ASP A 69 6.16 1.59 1.41
CA ASP A 69 5.83 2.97 1.02
C ASP A 69 6.97 3.61 0.23
N LEU A 70 6.63 4.38 -0.81
CA LEU A 70 7.59 5.25 -1.46
C LEU A 70 8.08 6.34 -0.50
N GLU A 71 9.39 6.54 -0.46
CA GLU A 71 9.97 7.73 0.15
C GLU A 71 9.70 8.94 -0.75
N LEU A 72 8.83 9.84 -0.30
CA LEU A 72 8.42 11.02 -1.05
C LEU A 72 8.90 12.30 -0.36
N PRO A 73 9.40 13.28 -1.12
CA PRO A 73 9.84 14.56 -0.58
C PRO A 73 8.65 15.39 -0.10
N HIS A 74 8.88 16.12 0.98
CA HIS A 74 7.94 17.09 1.52
C HIS A 74 8.17 18.47 0.90
N GLY A 75 7.11 19.19 0.56
CA GLY A 75 7.18 20.56 0.05
C GLY A 75 7.39 20.68 -1.47
N GLU A 76 8.16 19.77 -2.09
CA GLU A 76 8.40 19.76 -3.54
C GLU A 76 7.40 18.87 -4.30
N LYS A 77 6.20 19.41 -4.53
CA LYS A 77 5.09 18.67 -5.19
C LYS A 77 5.46 18.09 -6.57
N PRO A 78 6.11 18.84 -7.48
CA PRO A 78 6.45 18.30 -8.80
C PRO A 78 7.42 17.11 -8.73
N LEU A 79 8.36 17.12 -7.78
CA LEU A 79 9.30 16.03 -7.57
C LEU A 79 8.60 14.78 -7.05
N ALA A 80 7.72 14.91 -6.04
CA ALA A 80 6.93 13.80 -5.53
C ALA A 80 6.06 13.16 -6.62
N LEU A 81 5.39 13.98 -7.45
CA LEU A 81 4.58 13.48 -8.57
C LEU A 81 5.40 12.76 -9.64
N ARG A 82 6.63 13.21 -9.89
CA ARG A 82 7.55 12.55 -10.82
C ARG A 82 8.00 11.17 -10.33
N LEU A 83 8.14 10.99 -9.02
CA LEU A 83 8.49 9.70 -8.43
C LEU A 83 7.33 8.69 -8.50
N ILE A 84 6.08 9.16 -8.32
CA ILE A 84 4.89 8.29 -8.36
C ILE A 84 4.53 7.81 -9.77
N ARG A 85 4.71 8.65 -10.80
CA ARG A 85 4.22 8.40 -12.16
C ARG A 85 5.17 7.57 -13.05
N ARG A 86 6.23 6.98 -12.49
CA ARG A 86 7.26 6.27 -13.27
C ARG A 86 6.97 4.80 -13.46
#